data_AF-A0A3P2A0W8-F1
#
_entry.id   AF-A0A3P2A0W8-F1
#
_cell.length_a   1.000
_cell.length_b   1.000
_cell.length_c   1.000
_cell.angle_alpha   90.00
_cell.angle_beta   90.00
_cell.angle_gamma   90.00
#
_symmetry.space_group_name_H-M   'P 1'
#
loop_
_entity.id
_entity.type
_entity.pdbx_description
1 polymer ?
#
loop_
_entity_poly.entity_id
_entity_poly.type
_entity_poly.pdbx_seq_one_letter_code
_entity_poly.pdbx_strand_id
1 'polypeptide(L)' 'MTEVRTNESKTATFAPSLLHFSLMLAMGTAVIVPAAAADIQADKSAPKNQQPTVLNSANGMTQVNIQTPSAGGVSVN' A
#
# COMPACT_ATOMS: atom_id res chain seq x y z
N MET A 1 9.03 35.77 5.42
CA MET A 1 9.11 34.41 5.99
C MET A 1 7.70 33.86 5.99
N THR A 2 7.32 33.15 4.93
CA THR A 2 5.95 32.67 4.73
C THR A 2 5.93 31.19 5.07
N GLU A 3 5.25 30.85 6.15
CA GLU A 3 5.08 29.50 6.66
C GLU A 3 4.12 28.74 5.73
N VAL A 4 4.65 27.80 4.94
CA VAL A 4 3.83 26.89 4.13
C VAL A 4 3.29 25.83 5.06
N ARG A 5 2.03 25.98 5.47
CA ARG A 5 1.32 24.99 6.27
C ARG A 5 0.97 23.80 5.39
N THR A 6 1.62 22.66 5.61
CA THR A 6 1.23 21.38 5.00
C THR A 6 -0.13 20.96 5.54
N ASN A 7 -1.05 20.74 4.62
CA ASN A 7 -2.41 20.29 4.85
C ASN A 7 -2.44 18.77 4.96
N GLU A 8 -2.41 18.26 6.19
CA GLU A 8 -2.66 16.85 6.47
C GLU A 8 -4.14 16.52 6.20
N SER A 9 -4.41 15.82 5.10
CA SER A 9 -5.71 15.20 4.87
C SER A 9 -5.88 14.03 5.84
N LYS A 10 -6.60 14.27 6.93
CA LYS A 10 -6.97 13.26 7.92
C LYS A 10 -7.97 12.28 7.27
N THR A 11 -7.49 11.11 6.86
CA THR A 11 -8.36 10.03 6.35
C THR A 11 -9.36 9.66 7.44
N ALA A 12 -10.65 9.92 7.19
CA ALA A 12 -11.70 9.56 8.13
C ALA A 12 -11.96 8.04 8.05
N THR A 13 -11.55 7.31 9.08
CA THR A 13 -11.85 5.88 9.21
C THR A 13 -13.28 5.71 9.72
N PHE A 14 -14.17 5.18 8.90
CA PHE A 14 -15.53 4.81 9.30
C PHE A 14 -15.51 3.42 9.95
N ALA A 15 -15.88 3.34 11.24
CA ALA A 15 -16.02 2.08 11.97
C ALA A 15 -17.46 1.96 12.51
N PRO A 16 -18.30 1.04 11.99
CA PRO A 16 -19.66 0.86 12.52
C PRO A 16 -19.61 0.32 13.96
N SER A 17 -20.58 0.68 14.78
CA SER A 17 -20.72 0.03 16.10
C SER A 17 -21.06 -1.45 15.94
N LEU A 18 -20.69 -2.26 16.94
CA LEU A 18 -20.92 -3.72 16.92
C LEU A 18 -22.38 -4.07 16.65
N LEU A 19 -23.33 -3.34 17.25
CA LEU A 19 -24.76 -3.55 17.02
C LEU A 19 -25.15 -3.40 15.55
N HIS A 20 -24.71 -2.33 14.89
CA HIS A 20 -25.02 -2.08 13.48
C HIS A 20 -24.37 -3.14 12.60
N PHE A 21 -23.12 -3.51 12.87
CA PHE A 21 -22.45 -4.58 12.14
C PHE A 21 -23.15 -5.93 12.31
N SER A 22 -23.57 -6.28 13.53
CA SER A 22 -24.36 -7.49 13.82
C SER A 22 -25.69 -7.49 13.08
N LEU A 23 -26.39 -6.36 13.01
CA LEU A 23 -27.63 -6.23 12.25
C LEU A 23 -27.39 -6.44 10.75
N MET A 24 -26.34 -5.83 10.19
CA MET A 24 -25.98 -6.04 8.78
C MET A 24 -25.62 -7.50 8.48
N LEU A 25 -24.93 -8.19 9.41
CA LEU A 25 -24.67 -9.63 9.32
C LEU A 25 -25.96 -10.44 9.34
N ALA A 26 -26.86 -10.17 10.28
CA ALA A 26 -28.14 -10.87 10.42
C ALA A 26 -29.05 -10.65 9.20
N MET A 27 -29.01 -9.46 8.60
CA MET A 27 -29.75 -9.12 7.39
C MET A 27 -29.04 -9.56 6.10
N GLY A 28 -27.85 -10.15 6.18
CA GLY A 28 -27.07 -10.59 5.02
C GLY A 28 -26.51 -9.46 4.15
N THR A 29 -26.50 -8.22 4.64
CA THR A 29 -25.99 -7.04 3.91
C THR A 29 -24.52 -6.75 4.20
N ALA A 30 -23.92 -7.42 5.19
CA ALA A 30 -22.49 -7.32 5.48
C ALA A 30 -21.68 -8.25 4.57
N VAL A 31 -20.57 -7.74 4.01
CA VAL A 31 -19.59 -8.54 3.27
C VAL A 31 -18.29 -8.57 4.06
N ILE A 32 -17.78 -9.77 4.34
CA ILE A 32 -16.46 -9.96 4.94
C ILE A 32 -15.47 -10.13 3.80
N VAL A 33 -14.65 -9.11 3.56
CA VAL A 33 -13.54 -9.18 2.60
C VAL A 33 -12.28 -9.66 3.31
N PRO A 34 -11.46 -10.54 2.70
CA PRO A 34 -10.13 -10.83 3.20
C PRO A 34 -9.34 -9.54 3.37
N ALA A 35 -8.56 -9.43 4.45
CA ALA A 35 -7.59 -8.36 4.55
C ALA A 35 -6.64 -8.47 3.35
N ALA A 36 -6.57 -7.41 2.53
CA ALA A 36 -5.58 -7.37 1.46
C ALA A 36 -4.19 -7.43 2.11
N ALA A 37 -3.39 -8.43 1.74
CA ALA A 37 -1.96 -8.37 2.03
C ALA A 37 -1.43 -7.07 1.39
N ALA A 38 -0.61 -6.33 2.12
CA ALA A 38 0.02 -5.14 1.56
C ALA A 38 0.83 -5.56 0.31
N ASP A 39 0.48 -4.97 -0.83
CA ASP A 39 1.18 -5.22 -2.09
C ASP A 39 2.59 -4.60 -2.04
N ILE A 40 3.55 -5.16 -2.79
CA ILE A 40 4.89 -4.59 -2.90
C ILE A 40 4.78 -3.35 -3.81
N GLN A 41 5.10 -2.17 -3.28
CA GLN A 41 5.02 -0.92 -4.03
C GLN A 41 6.35 -0.17 -3.88
N ALA A 42 6.90 0.30 -4.99
CA ALA A 42 8.10 1.13 -4.98
C ALA A 42 7.83 2.47 -4.27
N ASP A 43 8.81 2.94 -3.50
CA ASP A 43 8.74 4.28 -2.91
C ASP A 43 8.86 5.34 -4.01
N LYS A 44 7.72 5.95 -4.33
CA LYS A 44 7.65 6.98 -5.38
C LYS A 44 8.40 8.26 -5.03
N SER A 45 8.74 8.46 -3.75
CA SER A 45 9.53 9.61 -3.29
C SER A 45 11.04 9.40 -3.47
N ALA A 46 11.50 8.15 -3.57
CA ALA A 46 12.89 7.82 -3.82
C ALA A 46 13.32 8.20 -5.26
N PRO A 47 14.61 8.48 -5.52
CA PRO A 47 15.11 8.65 -6.88
C PRO A 47 14.78 7.45 -7.78
N LYS A 48 14.53 7.69 -9.08
CA LYS A 48 14.06 6.62 -9.99
C LYS A 48 15.02 5.43 -10.12
N ASN A 49 16.32 5.66 -9.98
CA ASN A 49 17.36 4.62 -9.97
C ASN A 49 17.46 3.87 -8.63
N GLN A 50 16.56 4.15 -7.70
CA GLN A 50 16.39 3.46 -6.41
C GLN A 50 14.97 2.90 -6.28
N GLN A 51 14.14 2.95 -7.33
CA GLN A 51 12.79 2.39 -7.30
C GLN A 51 12.78 1.06 -8.05
N PRO A 52 12.48 -0.09 -7.41
CA PRO A 52 12.43 -1.37 -8.09
C PRO A 52 11.24 -1.39 -9.06
N THR A 53 11.35 -2.21 -10.11
CA THR A 53 10.20 -2.47 -10.98
C THR A 53 9.45 -3.68 -10.43
N VAL A 54 8.21 -3.46 -10.00
CA VAL A 54 7.32 -4.51 -9.50
C VAL A 54 6.41 -4.97 -10.63
N LEU A 55 6.44 -6.26 -10.94
CA LEU A 55 5.69 -6.89 -12.00
C LEU A 55 4.85 -8.04 -11.45
N ASN A 56 3.65 -8.22 -11.98
CA ASN A 56 2.89 -9.45 -11.76
C ASN A 56 3.29 -10.47 -12.83
N SER A 57 3.94 -11.55 -12.40
CA SER A 57 4.43 -12.59 -13.31
C SER A 57 3.31 -13.56 -13.71
N ALA A 58 3.50 -14.28 -14.81
CA ALA A 58 2.53 -15.21 -15.37
C ALA A 58 2.19 -16.40 -14.45
N ASN A 59 3.08 -16.73 -13.51
CA ASN A 59 2.86 -17.76 -12.49
C ASN A 59 2.11 -17.25 -11.25
N GLY A 60 1.61 -16.01 -11.26
CA GLY A 60 0.83 -15.43 -10.16
C GLY A 60 1.66 -14.90 -8.99
N MET A 61 2.99 -14.87 -9.11
CA MET A 61 3.88 -14.28 -8.10
C MET A 61 4.29 -12.86 -8.49
N THR A 62 4.41 -11.99 -7.49
CA THR A 62 5.02 -10.67 -7.66
C THR A 62 6.52 -10.83 -7.89
N GLN A 63 7.01 -10.35 -9.03
CA GLN A 63 8.42 -10.27 -9.36
C GLN A 63 8.93 -8.86 -9.10
N VAL A 64 10.00 -8.76 -8.32
CA VAL A 64 10.69 -7.50 -8.05
C VAL A 64 11.99 -7.49 -8.82
N ASN A 65 12.06 -6.68 -9.88
CA ASN A 65 13.31 -6.43 -10.58
C ASN A 65 14.06 -5.33 -9.81
N ILE A 66 15.20 -5.71 -9.24
CA ILE A 66 16.02 -4.82 -8.44
C ILE A 66 16.88 -3.89 -9.31
N GLN A 67 17.28 -2.78 -8.71
CA GLN A 67 18.25 -1.87 -9.29
C GLN A 67 19.62 -2.54 -9.42
N THR A 68 20.37 -2.15 -10.45
CA THR A 68 21.74 -2.62 -10.62
C THR A 68 22.57 -2.25 -9.39
N PRO A 69 23.35 -3.17 -8.82
CA PRO A 69 24.21 -2.85 -7.67
C PRO A 69 25.17 -1.70 -7.99
N SER A 70 25.42 -0.87 -6.98
CA SER A 70 26.49 0.13 -7.01
C SER A 70 27.88 -0.52 -7.08
N ALA A 71 28.93 0.27 -7.27
CA ALA A 71 30.31 -0.23 -7.22
C ALA A 71 30.67 -0.90 -5.88
N GLY A 72 29.96 -0.57 -4.80
CA GLY A 72 30.08 -1.24 -3.50
C GLY A 72 29.30 -2.55 -3.38
N GLY A 73 28.64 -3.01 -4.45
CA GLY A 73 27.85 -4.24 -4.46
C GLY A 73 26.44 -4.12 -3.85
N VAL A 74 25.97 -2.90 -3.54
CA VAL A 74 24.67 -2.67 -2.90
C VAL A 74 23.62 -2.20 -3.91
N SER A 75 22.47 -2.87 -3.93
CA SER A 75 21.23 -2.39 -4.58
C SER A 75 20.39 -1.63 -3.56
N VAL A 76 19.88 -0.47 -3.96
CA VAL A 76 18.90 0.31 -3.17
C VAL A 76 17.59 0.32 -3.96
N ASN A 77 16.49 0.06 -3.25
CA ASN A 77 15.17 -0.24 -3.78
C ASN A 77 14.10 0.43 -2.91
#